data_AF-A0A5J4WY78-F1
#
_entry.id   AF-A0A5J4WY78-F1
#
_cell.length_a   1.000
_cell.length_b   1.000
_cell.length_c   1.000
_cell.angle_alpha   90.00
_cell.angle_beta   90.00
_cell.angle_gamma   90.00
#
_symmetry.space_group_name_H-M   'P 1'
#
loop_
_entity.id
_entity.type
_entity.pdbx_description
1 polymer ?
#
loop_
_entity_poly.entity_id
_entity_poly.type
_entity_poly.pdbx_seq_one_letter_code
_entity_poly.pdbx_strand_id
1 'polypeptide(L)'
;MTSSSSQILSSSPYSVFVMNILEVLDKVLNSENAVFLKSNKLISVLEKIKTEGNTKEIRKKARNVQDSIIEEGQVNETEKQLEQSKEKILSLESRIRTLEESIHNKDERERIQQQEKIDCDQQIIRLNQQIETKENENRQIESRATASEERFHTLEQQCDDKDNQINTLTQEKSNIERQIQQIQEQRDQNNNRIEILTREKTQSEQRAAEQEENIRRLQQQKTFNVQRIEEIQREKTLIEQRSTTAEEQVRILTEEKQQKEQTINSLTNQRSQYEQRSINGEQRIRTIEQQQKELEKKITKLEQEKKQAQEQSRIAEQKQVELDKVKKEADEKVFKAEQAKRQAEENMHLAEERAILAQPGNEQQRKKADELLKRCQIPCSVLKQIGEDLMKGVVGSEEEKKKIKQIQDYDAQLITRTFEQKQDAEGRRRIIQTSVIEGFLLIMEKRELNEIPRNISQAFAEITMTTDEIKLLIYSKKPFPGLLRLLDHSDIFVACDGIGSILNILNGGSYTTPDNQLHPHYETMNACGGIEMIMKLFRKNIDKYSKNVSAICIGHLFRAREINDKQMFVEIIGYLKTLVNESELWTKLNSKCALRYLAQNGINRAEIESGYFVIPD
;
A
#
# COMPACT_ATOMS: atom_id res chain seq x y z
N MET A 1 45.67 -236.11 80.23
CA MET A 1 46.30 -237.23 79.51
C MET A 1 46.81 -236.65 78.19
N THR A 2 48.12 -236.35 78.07
CA THR A 2 49.12 -237.19 77.38
C THR A 2 48.71 -237.42 75.91
N SER A 3 49.40 -237.02 74.83
CA SER A 3 50.83 -236.75 74.59
C SER A 3 51.05 -236.13 73.19
N SER A 4 52.20 -235.47 72.99
CA SER A 4 53.15 -235.53 71.85
C SER A 4 52.75 -235.42 70.36
N SER A 5 53.70 -234.84 69.61
CA SER A 5 53.96 -234.99 68.15
C SER A 5 53.00 -234.39 67.11
N SER A 6 53.58 -233.52 66.27
CA SER A 6 53.46 -233.45 64.79
C SER A 6 52.15 -233.06 64.08
N GLN A 7 52.30 -232.16 63.09
CA GLN A 7 51.54 -231.95 61.83
C GLN A 7 50.09 -231.35 61.77
N ILE A 8 49.99 -230.18 61.08
CA ILE A 8 49.10 -229.76 59.94
C ILE A 8 47.57 -229.40 60.12
N LEU A 9 47.16 -228.22 59.53
CA LEU A 9 45.83 -227.72 59.01
C LEU A 9 44.63 -227.24 59.90
N SER A 10 44.04 -226.09 59.49
CA SER A 10 42.58 -225.67 59.40
C SER A 10 41.84 -224.84 60.51
N SER A 11 40.80 -224.09 60.11
CA SER A 11 40.38 -222.70 60.48
C SER A 11 39.01 -222.50 61.19
N SER A 12 38.74 -221.31 61.78
CA SER A 12 37.39 -220.88 62.24
C SER A 12 37.25 -219.35 62.53
N PRO A 13 36.05 -218.72 62.42
CA PRO A 13 35.82 -217.41 61.77
C PRO A 13 35.91 -216.13 62.62
N TYR A 14 36.43 -216.16 63.85
CA TYR A 14 36.32 -215.02 64.79
C TYR A 14 37.30 -213.84 64.50
N SER A 15 38.28 -214.05 63.61
CA SER A 15 39.34 -213.07 63.28
C SER A 15 38.90 -211.98 62.29
N VAL A 16 37.87 -212.23 61.48
CA VAL A 16 37.52 -211.35 60.33
C VAL A 16 36.80 -210.06 60.75
N PHE A 17 36.00 -210.08 61.82
CA PHE A 17 35.21 -208.91 62.23
C PHE A 17 36.02 -207.82 62.94
N VAL A 18 37.04 -208.20 63.71
CA VAL A 18 37.89 -207.24 64.46
C VAL A 18 38.77 -206.43 63.51
N MET A 19 39.21 -207.03 62.41
CA MET A 19 40.07 -206.39 61.42
C MET A 19 39.33 -205.33 60.59
N ASN A 20 38.06 -205.58 60.23
CA ASN A 20 37.25 -204.65 59.45
C ASN A 20 36.90 -203.34 60.20
N ILE A 21 36.64 -203.40 61.51
CA ILE A 21 36.31 -202.20 62.31
C ILE A 21 37.52 -201.28 62.46
N LEU A 22 38.71 -201.86 62.65
CA LEU A 22 39.95 -201.09 62.72
C LEU A 22 40.30 -200.45 61.38
N GLU A 23 40.02 -201.13 60.27
CA GLU A 23 40.29 -200.60 58.93
C GLU A 23 39.38 -199.42 58.56
N VAL A 24 38.11 -199.44 58.98
CA VAL A 24 37.19 -198.31 58.76
C VAL A 24 37.58 -197.10 59.62
N LEU A 25 37.97 -197.31 60.88
CA LEU A 25 38.42 -196.21 61.74
C LEU A 25 39.76 -195.61 61.27
N ASP A 26 40.66 -196.40 60.67
CA ASP A 26 41.90 -195.88 60.07
C ASP A 26 41.66 -195.08 58.79
N LYS A 27 40.70 -195.50 57.95
CA LYS A 27 40.35 -194.76 56.73
C LYS A 27 39.71 -193.41 57.03
N VAL A 28 39.01 -193.28 58.15
CA VAL A 28 38.41 -192.00 58.60
C VAL A 28 39.46 -191.05 59.17
N LEU A 29 40.48 -191.56 59.87
CA LEU A 29 41.56 -190.74 60.45
C LEU A 29 42.58 -190.23 59.41
N ASN A 30 42.80 -190.97 58.32
CA ASN A 30 43.81 -190.66 57.30
C ASN A 30 43.22 -190.08 56.00
N SER A 31 42.00 -189.56 56.04
CA SER A 31 41.36 -188.93 54.88
C SER A 31 41.77 -187.45 54.78
N GLU A 32 42.69 -187.12 53.86
CA GLU A 32 43.21 -185.75 53.66
C GLU A 32 42.19 -184.69 53.17
N ASN A 33 40.89 -184.98 53.01
CA ASN A 33 39.90 -184.02 52.50
C ASN A 33 38.45 -184.15 53.06
N ALA A 34 38.26 -184.60 54.30
CA ALA A 34 36.91 -184.76 54.85
C ALA A 34 36.49 -183.64 55.81
N VAL A 35 35.56 -182.78 55.39
CA VAL A 35 34.83 -181.84 56.26
C VAL A 35 33.61 -182.55 56.83
N PHE A 36 33.58 -182.76 58.15
CA PHE A 36 32.52 -183.49 58.83
C PHE A 36 31.50 -182.53 59.45
N LEU A 37 30.26 -182.55 58.95
CA LEU A 37 29.16 -181.79 59.55
C LEU A 37 28.73 -182.41 60.89
N LYS A 38 28.58 -181.57 61.91
CA LYS A 38 28.26 -181.97 63.28
C LYS A 38 26.91 -182.72 63.33
N SER A 39 26.94 -184.03 63.61
CA SER A 39 25.77 -184.91 63.65
C SER A 39 25.59 -185.58 65.00
N ASN A 40 24.48 -185.28 65.68
CA ASN A 40 24.16 -185.82 66.99
C ASN A 40 24.01 -187.36 67.00
N LYS A 41 23.59 -187.97 65.87
CA LYS A 41 23.50 -189.43 65.72
C LYS A 41 24.88 -190.09 65.68
N LEU A 42 25.82 -189.49 64.94
CA LEU A 42 27.18 -190.00 64.77
C LEU A 42 27.97 -189.95 66.09
N ILE A 43 27.80 -188.86 66.84
CA ILE A 43 28.39 -188.68 68.17
C ILE A 43 27.87 -189.75 69.16
N SER A 44 26.57 -190.10 69.10
CA SER A 44 26.03 -191.15 69.99
C SER A 44 26.55 -192.56 69.67
N VAL A 45 26.81 -192.86 68.39
CA VAL A 45 27.36 -194.16 67.96
C VAL A 45 28.83 -194.30 68.33
N LEU A 46 29.60 -193.22 68.16
CA LEU A 46 31.01 -193.17 68.57
C LEU A 46 31.15 -193.29 70.10
N GLU A 47 30.21 -192.75 70.88
CA GLU A 47 30.19 -192.94 72.34
C GLU A 47 29.86 -194.37 72.79
N LYS A 48 29.00 -195.07 72.06
CA LYS A 48 28.73 -196.49 72.29
C LYS A 48 29.96 -197.36 72.04
N ILE A 49 30.71 -197.08 70.97
CA ILE A 49 31.96 -197.80 70.64
C ILE A 49 33.07 -197.46 71.65
N LYS A 50 33.09 -196.23 72.18
CA LYS A 50 34.01 -195.81 73.25
C LYS A 50 33.80 -196.58 74.57
N THR A 51 32.57 -196.99 74.86
CA THR A 51 32.18 -197.64 76.12
C THR A 51 32.10 -199.17 76.03
N GLU A 52 31.69 -199.75 74.90
CA GLU A 52 31.39 -201.19 74.77
C GLU A 52 32.40 -201.99 73.89
N GLY A 53 33.46 -201.36 73.37
CA GLY A 53 34.43 -202.01 72.46
C GLY A 53 35.38 -203.05 73.09
N ASN A 54 35.50 -204.22 72.47
CA ASN A 54 36.26 -205.40 72.95
C ASN A 54 37.79 -205.26 73.03
N THR A 55 38.40 -204.21 72.44
CA THR A 55 39.87 -204.00 72.48
C THR A 55 40.25 -202.53 72.76
N LYS A 56 41.40 -202.33 73.40
CA LYS A 56 41.87 -201.01 73.85
C LYS A 56 42.17 -200.03 72.69
N GLU A 57 42.57 -200.56 71.53
CA GLU A 57 42.84 -199.76 70.32
C GLU A 57 41.58 -199.27 69.61
N ILE A 58 40.50 -200.06 69.57
CA ILE A 58 39.21 -199.61 69.00
C ILE A 58 38.66 -198.41 69.80
N ARG A 59 38.79 -198.44 71.13
CA ARG A 59 38.37 -197.33 72.01
C ARG A 59 39.24 -196.09 71.89
N LYS A 60 40.50 -196.21 71.47
CA LYS A 60 41.43 -195.10 71.29
C LYS A 60 41.16 -194.38 69.96
N LYS A 61 41.02 -195.13 68.86
CA LYS A 61 40.74 -194.56 67.53
C LYS A 61 39.36 -193.90 67.44
N ALA A 62 38.34 -194.45 68.11
CA ALA A 62 37.02 -193.82 68.16
C ALA A 62 37.01 -192.46 68.90
N ARG A 63 37.91 -192.27 69.88
CA ARG A 63 38.03 -191.02 70.65
C ARG A 63 38.65 -189.91 69.80
N ASN A 64 39.72 -190.23 69.07
CA ASN A 64 40.38 -189.27 68.19
C ASN A 64 39.46 -188.74 67.08
N VAL A 65 38.57 -189.59 66.54
CA VAL A 65 37.56 -189.17 65.54
C VAL A 65 36.50 -188.23 66.15
N GLN A 66 36.16 -188.39 67.42
CA GLN A 66 35.20 -187.53 68.11
C GLN A 66 35.78 -186.14 68.37
N ASP A 67 37.05 -186.06 68.76
CA ASP A 67 37.72 -184.79 69.07
C ASP A 67 37.90 -183.92 67.81
N SER A 68 38.21 -184.52 66.65
CA SER A 68 38.29 -183.80 65.37
C SER A 68 36.96 -183.23 64.86
N ILE A 69 35.80 -183.72 65.33
CA ILE A 69 34.48 -183.21 64.91
C ILE A 69 34.04 -181.98 65.72
N ILE A 70 34.67 -181.72 66.87
CA ILE A 70 34.25 -180.64 67.79
C ILE A 70 35.00 -179.32 67.53
N GLU A 71 36.20 -179.35 66.94
CA GLU A 71 37.06 -178.16 66.78
C GLU A 71 36.73 -177.25 65.57
N GLU A 72 36.10 -177.72 64.49
CA GLU A 72 35.94 -176.92 63.24
C GLU A 72 34.71 -175.98 63.19
N GLY A 73 34.28 -175.40 64.31
CA GLY A 73 33.20 -174.41 64.28
C GLY A 73 33.27 -173.33 65.36
N GLN A 74 33.46 -172.06 64.96
CA GLN A 74 33.04 -170.87 65.71
C GLN A 74 32.87 -169.61 64.82
N VAL A 75 31.84 -168.83 65.14
CA VAL A 75 31.19 -167.72 64.40
C VAL A 75 31.51 -166.38 65.11
N ASN A 76 31.98 -165.31 64.42
CA ASN A 76 32.05 -163.92 64.99
C ASN A 76 32.36 -162.71 64.04
N GLU A 77 32.52 -162.81 62.70
CA GLU A 77 33.02 -161.68 61.86
C GLU A 77 31.94 -160.90 61.05
N THR A 78 30.69 -161.35 60.97
CA THR A 78 29.74 -160.92 59.92
C THR A 78 28.88 -159.67 60.25
N GLU A 79 28.68 -159.30 61.51
CA GLU A 79 27.81 -158.15 61.88
C GLU A 79 28.49 -156.77 61.71
N LYS A 80 29.83 -156.69 61.76
CA LYS A 80 30.57 -155.43 61.71
C LYS A 80 30.60 -154.79 60.30
N GLN A 81 30.52 -155.60 59.23
CA GLN A 81 30.56 -155.10 57.84
C GLN A 81 29.22 -154.51 57.37
N LEU A 82 28.10 -154.95 57.94
CA LEU A 82 26.77 -154.45 57.57
C LEU A 82 26.55 -153.01 58.04
N GLU A 83 27.04 -152.67 59.24
CA GLU A 83 26.86 -151.34 59.81
C GLU A 83 27.71 -150.27 59.08
N GLN A 84 28.92 -150.62 58.64
CA GLN A 84 29.75 -149.74 57.80
C GLN A 84 29.13 -149.47 56.42
N SER A 85 28.38 -150.41 55.84
CA SER A 85 27.66 -150.17 54.57
C SER A 85 26.48 -149.22 54.73
N LYS A 86 25.75 -149.28 55.85
CA LYS A 86 24.64 -148.36 56.11
C LYS A 86 25.11 -146.91 56.25
N GLU A 87 26.23 -146.68 56.95
CA GLU A 87 26.82 -145.33 57.07
C GLU A 87 27.26 -144.77 55.69
N LYS A 88 27.82 -145.62 54.81
CA LYS A 88 28.16 -145.21 53.44
C LYS A 88 26.93 -144.83 52.60
N ILE A 89 25.83 -145.58 52.74
CA ILE A 89 24.58 -145.27 52.03
C ILE A 89 24.03 -143.93 52.51
N LEU A 90 23.97 -143.69 53.82
CA LEU A 90 23.53 -142.40 54.39
C LEU A 90 24.41 -141.23 53.90
N SER A 91 25.73 -141.43 53.80
CA SER A 91 26.65 -140.44 53.25
C SER A 91 26.39 -140.15 51.76
N LEU A 92 26.17 -141.18 50.94
CA LEU A 92 25.85 -141.03 49.52
C LEU A 92 24.48 -140.37 49.30
N GLU A 93 23.47 -140.75 50.08
CA GLU A 93 22.14 -140.12 50.04
C GLU A 93 22.21 -138.64 50.44
N SER A 94 23.02 -138.30 51.45
CA SER A 94 23.29 -136.90 51.77
C SER A 94 23.92 -136.17 50.59
N ARG A 95 24.88 -136.81 49.90
CA ARG A 95 25.56 -136.22 48.74
C ARG A 95 24.63 -136.07 47.52
N ILE A 96 23.72 -137.02 47.31
CA ILE A 96 22.67 -136.95 46.28
C ILE A 96 21.74 -135.78 46.58
N ARG A 97 21.25 -135.64 47.83
CA ARG A 97 20.43 -134.48 48.24
C ARG A 97 21.13 -133.15 47.95
N THR A 98 22.42 -133.03 48.29
CA THR A 98 23.19 -131.80 48.02
C THR A 98 23.37 -131.55 46.52
N LEU A 99 23.57 -132.60 45.71
CA LEU A 99 23.68 -132.47 44.25
C LEU A 99 22.34 -132.10 43.60
N GLU A 100 21.23 -132.69 44.04
CA GLU A 100 19.88 -132.35 43.60
C GLU A 100 19.57 -130.88 43.93
N GLU A 101 19.94 -130.42 45.12
CA GLU A 101 19.81 -129.02 45.53
C GLU A 101 20.71 -128.10 44.70
N SER A 102 21.94 -128.53 44.36
CA SER A 102 22.82 -127.79 43.47
C SER A 102 22.30 -127.71 42.03
N ILE A 103 21.65 -128.77 41.53
CA ILE A 103 21.01 -128.78 40.20
C ILE A 103 19.80 -127.85 40.22
N HIS A 104 18.94 -127.95 41.23
CA HIS A 104 17.79 -127.07 41.37
C HIS A 104 18.20 -125.59 41.43
N ASN A 105 19.24 -125.27 42.22
CA ASN A 105 19.79 -123.92 42.30
C ASN A 105 20.39 -123.45 40.97
N LYS A 106 20.95 -124.35 40.16
CA LYS A 106 21.49 -124.03 38.84
C LYS A 106 20.35 -123.79 37.84
N ASP A 107 19.35 -124.64 37.81
CA ASP A 107 18.15 -124.49 36.97
C ASP A 107 17.42 -123.18 37.32
N GLU A 108 17.36 -122.83 38.60
CA GLU A 108 16.78 -121.57 39.04
C GLU A 108 17.61 -120.35 38.60
N ARG A 109 18.94 -120.43 38.68
CA ARG A 109 19.83 -119.39 38.11
C ARG A 109 19.66 -119.27 36.59
N GLU A 110 19.54 -120.38 35.87
CA GLU A 110 19.31 -120.37 34.43
C GLU A 110 17.95 -119.73 34.08
N ARG A 111 16.90 -120.00 34.86
CA ARG A 111 15.60 -119.31 34.72
C ARG A 111 15.68 -117.81 34.96
N ILE A 112 16.36 -117.39 36.04
CA ILE A 112 16.56 -115.96 36.33
C ILE A 112 17.34 -115.29 35.20
N GLN A 113 18.43 -115.91 34.73
CA GLN A 113 19.22 -115.38 33.60
C GLN A 113 18.41 -115.29 32.31
N GLN A 114 17.53 -116.27 32.04
CA GLN A 114 16.63 -116.21 30.89
C GLN A 114 15.62 -115.06 31.02
N GLN A 115 15.08 -114.83 32.22
CA GLN A 115 14.16 -113.72 32.47
C GLN A 115 14.87 -112.36 32.34
N GLU A 116 16.06 -112.21 32.93
CA GLU A 116 16.88 -111.00 32.79
C GLU A 116 17.22 -110.72 31.34
N LYS A 117 17.49 -111.77 30.54
CA LYS A 117 17.70 -111.64 29.10
C LYS A 117 16.44 -111.15 28.38
N ILE A 118 15.27 -111.72 28.70
CA ILE A 118 13.98 -111.28 28.15
C ILE A 118 13.71 -109.82 28.49
N ASP A 119 13.96 -109.41 29.74
CA ASP A 119 13.74 -108.04 30.20
C ASP A 119 14.71 -107.07 29.51
N CYS A 120 15.97 -107.46 29.33
CA CYS A 120 16.94 -106.72 28.52
C CYS A 120 16.47 -106.56 27.07
N ASP A 121 16.01 -107.65 26.44
CA ASP A 121 15.52 -107.64 25.06
C ASP A 121 14.28 -106.72 24.93
N GLN A 122 13.36 -106.76 25.89
CA GLN A 122 12.22 -105.83 25.93
C GLN A 122 12.64 -104.37 26.11
N GLN A 123 13.65 -104.10 26.93
CA GLN A 123 14.19 -102.76 27.11
C GLN A 123 14.86 -102.25 25.83
N ILE A 124 15.60 -103.10 25.13
CA ILE A 124 16.18 -102.80 23.81
C ILE A 124 15.08 -102.43 22.82
N ILE A 125 13.98 -103.19 22.77
CA ILE A 125 12.85 -102.88 21.89
C ILE A 125 12.26 -101.50 22.20
N ARG A 126 12.03 -101.17 23.49
CA ARG A 126 11.50 -99.86 23.88
C ARG A 126 12.44 -98.71 23.53
N LEU A 127 13.74 -98.88 23.77
CA LEU A 127 14.75 -97.88 23.41
C LEU A 127 14.80 -97.67 21.90
N ASN A 128 14.74 -98.75 21.11
CA ASN A 128 14.70 -98.66 19.65
C ASN A 128 13.47 -97.89 19.14
N GLN A 129 12.29 -98.11 19.74
CA GLN A 129 11.09 -97.33 19.40
C GLN A 129 11.23 -95.84 19.75
N GLN A 130 11.87 -95.51 20.87
CA GLN A 130 12.16 -94.12 21.24
C GLN A 130 13.16 -93.47 20.29
N ILE A 131 14.20 -94.20 19.89
CA ILE A 131 15.18 -93.75 18.88
C ILE A 131 14.47 -93.47 17.56
N GLU A 132 13.64 -94.39 17.06
CA GLU A 132 12.89 -94.20 15.82
C GLU A 132 11.95 -92.99 15.89
N THR A 133 11.29 -92.77 17.04
CA THR A 133 10.45 -91.59 17.26
C THR A 133 11.29 -90.30 17.22
N LYS A 134 12.46 -90.29 17.86
CA LYS A 134 13.36 -89.13 17.86
C LYS A 134 13.99 -88.87 16.49
N GLU A 135 14.31 -89.92 15.74
CA GLU A 135 14.75 -89.80 14.36
C GLU A 135 13.67 -89.18 13.47
N ASN A 136 12.40 -89.56 13.67
CA ASN A 136 11.27 -88.94 12.98
C ASN A 136 11.10 -87.46 13.35
N GLU A 137 11.19 -87.11 14.64
CA GLU A 137 11.15 -85.71 15.10
C GLU A 137 12.31 -84.90 14.49
N ASN A 138 13.53 -85.44 14.49
CA ASN A 138 14.69 -84.79 13.88
C ASN A 138 14.50 -84.57 12.38
N ARG A 139 14.01 -85.57 11.63
CA ARG A 139 13.67 -85.43 10.21
C ARG A 139 12.66 -84.30 9.97
N GLN A 140 11.66 -84.15 10.84
CA GLN A 140 10.69 -83.06 10.73
C GLN A 140 11.31 -81.69 11.03
N ILE A 141 12.19 -81.61 12.04
CA ILE A 141 12.91 -80.37 12.39
C ILE A 141 13.83 -79.96 11.23
N GLU A 142 14.57 -80.88 10.64
CA GLU A 142 15.42 -80.64 9.47
C GLU A 142 14.59 -80.10 8.30
N SER A 143 13.46 -80.75 7.97
CA SER A 143 12.56 -80.26 6.91
C SER A 143 12.04 -78.84 7.18
N ARG A 144 11.69 -78.52 8.44
CA ARG A 144 11.26 -77.17 8.84
C ARG A 144 12.40 -76.16 8.78
N ALA A 145 13.62 -76.55 9.14
CA ALA A 145 14.80 -75.71 9.06
C ALA A 145 15.10 -75.35 7.60
N THR A 146 15.14 -76.33 6.70
CA THR A 146 15.33 -76.10 5.26
C THR A 146 14.25 -75.19 4.69
N ALA A 147 12.97 -75.43 5.02
CA ALA A 147 11.88 -74.56 4.56
C ALA A 147 11.99 -73.11 5.11
N SER A 148 12.55 -72.94 6.31
CA SER A 148 12.82 -71.61 6.89
C SER A 148 14.01 -70.93 6.21
N GLU A 149 15.06 -71.67 5.88
CA GLU A 149 16.22 -71.16 5.13
C GLU A 149 15.83 -70.69 3.74
N GLU A 150 15.00 -71.45 3.02
CA GLU A 150 14.45 -71.06 1.71
C GLU A 150 13.61 -69.77 1.80
N ARG A 151 12.78 -69.64 2.85
CA ARG A 151 12.03 -68.40 3.12
C ARG A 151 12.96 -67.23 3.42
N PHE A 152 14.03 -67.45 4.18
CA PHE A 152 15.01 -66.42 4.49
C PHE A 152 15.71 -65.94 3.21
N HIS A 153 16.18 -66.86 2.36
CA HIS A 153 16.79 -66.52 1.06
C HIS A 153 15.83 -65.73 0.17
N THR A 154 14.55 -66.11 0.15
CA THR A 154 13.52 -65.39 -0.62
C THR A 154 13.32 -63.97 -0.09
N LEU A 155 13.27 -63.79 1.23
CA LEU A 155 13.12 -62.47 1.86
C LEU A 155 14.36 -61.60 1.65
N GLU A 156 15.56 -62.19 1.72
CA GLU A 156 16.83 -61.51 1.45
C GLU A 156 16.86 -60.99 0.01
N GLN A 157 16.50 -61.83 -0.96
CA GLN A 157 16.37 -61.40 -2.35
C GLN A 157 15.34 -60.27 -2.53
N GLN A 158 14.20 -60.34 -1.85
CA GLN A 158 13.20 -59.26 -1.88
C GLN A 158 13.70 -57.95 -1.25
N CYS A 159 14.56 -58.02 -0.24
CA CYS A 159 15.21 -56.84 0.34
C CYS A 159 16.18 -56.23 -0.67
N ASP A 160 17.02 -57.03 -1.31
CA ASP A 160 17.96 -56.56 -2.33
C ASP A 160 17.24 -55.91 -3.53
N ASP A 161 16.14 -56.51 -4.00
CA ASP A 161 15.31 -55.96 -5.08
C ASP A 161 14.71 -54.60 -4.68
N LYS A 162 14.23 -54.46 -3.44
CA LYS A 162 13.70 -53.20 -2.92
C LYS A 162 14.78 -52.15 -2.76
N ASP A 163 15.97 -52.51 -2.30
CA ASP A 163 17.09 -51.58 -2.16
C ASP A 163 17.53 -51.06 -3.53
N ASN A 164 17.57 -51.93 -4.55
CA ASN A 164 17.80 -51.52 -5.93
C ASN A 164 16.72 -50.54 -6.42
N GLN A 165 15.44 -50.82 -6.15
CA GLN A 165 14.35 -49.92 -6.49
C GLN A 165 14.45 -48.56 -5.78
N ILE A 166 14.80 -48.55 -4.49
CA ILE A 166 15.02 -47.32 -3.72
C ILE A 166 16.16 -46.50 -4.32
N ASN A 167 17.26 -47.15 -4.72
CA ASN A 167 18.39 -46.49 -5.37
C ASN A 167 17.98 -45.85 -6.71
N THR A 168 17.21 -46.56 -7.53
CA THR A 168 16.67 -46.00 -8.79
C THR A 168 15.77 -44.80 -8.53
N LEU A 169 14.81 -44.91 -7.62
CA LEU A 169 13.89 -43.82 -7.28
C LEU A 169 14.64 -42.62 -6.69
N THR A 170 15.70 -42.85 -5.91
CA THR A 170 16.54 -41.79 -5.36
C THR A 170 17.27 -41.02 -6.46
N GLN A 171 17.78 -41.73 -7.47
CA GLN A 171 18.41 -41.10 -8.63
C GLN A 171 17.40 -40.30 -9.48
N GLU A 172 16.21 -40.85 -9.71
CA GLU A 172 15.14 -40.15 -10.43
C GLU A 172 14.70 -38.88 -9.70
N LYS A 173 14.52 -38.96 -8.37
CA LYS A 173 14.22 -37.80 -7.52
C LYS A 173 15.28 -36.71 -7.67
N SER A 174 16.56 -37.07 -7.60
CA SER A 174 17.68 -36.12 -7.78
C SER A 174 17.66 -35.45 -9.16
N ASN A 175 17.34 -36.20 -10.21
CA ASN A 175 17.20 -35.65 -11.56
C ASN A 175 16.02 -34.68 -11.66
N ILE A 176 14.87 -35.01 -11.07
CA ILE A 176 13.68 -34.13 -11.05
C ILE A 176 13.97 -32.86 -10.26
N GLU A 177 14.63 -32.95 -9.11
CA GLU A 177 15.03 -31.79 -8.30
C GLU A 177 15.93 -30.85 -9.10
N ARG A 178 16.89 -31.39 -9.87
CA ARG A 178 17.73 -30.58 -10.77
C ARG A 178 16.92 -29.89 -11.88
N GLN A 179 15.95 -30.58 -12.47
CA GLN A 179 15.06 -30.00 -13.49
C GLN A 179 14.19 -28.88 -12.90
N ILE A 180 13.64 -29.08 -11.70
CA ILE A 180 12.87 -28.06 -10.99
C ILE A 180 13.72 -26.81 -10.75
N GLN A 181 14.96 -26.97 -10.30
CA GLN A 181 15.87 -25.85 -10.08
C GLN A 181 16.15 -25.08 -11.38
N GLN A 182 16.40 -25.77 -12.50
CA GLN A 182 16.58 -25.14 -13.81
C GLN A 182 15.35 -24.36 -14.27
N ILE A 183 14.14 -24.92 -14.07
CA ILE A 183 12.88 -24.24 -14.41
C ILE A 183 12.68 -23.00 -13.53
N GLN A 184 13.03 -23.08 -12.23
CA GLN A 184 12.95 -21.93 -11.33
C GLN A 184 13.89 -20.80 -11.77
N GLU A 185 15.14 -21.12 -12.10
CA GLU A 185 16.10 -20.13 -12.62
C GLU A 185 15.61 -19.50 -13.93
N GLN A 186 15.06 -20.29 -14.86
CA GLN A 186 14.46 -19.75 -16.09
C GLN A 186 13.24 -18.87 -15.80
N ARG A 187 12.39 -19.24 -14.84
CA ARG A 187 11.24 -18.44 -14.43
C ARG A 187 11.69 -17.08 -13.90
N ASP A 188 12.71 -17.06 -13.06
CA ASP A 188 13.22 -15.82 -12.47
C ASP A 188 13.89 -14.92 -13.53
N GLN A 189 14.63 -15.50 -14.47
CA GLN A 189 15.15 -14.78 -15.64
C GLN A 189 14.02 -14.18 -16.50
N ASN A 190 12.95 -14.95 -16.75
CA ASN A 190 11.80 -14.46 -17.51
C ASN A 190 11.05 -13.36 -16.76
N ASN A 191 10.89 -13.47 -15.45
CA ASN A 191 10.28 -12.43 -14.61
C ASN A 191 11.08 -11.13 -14.69
N ASN A 192 12.41 -11.21 -14.60
CA ASN A 192 13.28 -10.04 -14.76
C ASN A 192 13.13 -9.41 -16.16
N ARG A 193 13.04 -10.21 -17.23
CA ARG A 193 12.79 -9.70 -18.59
C ARG A 193 11.41 -9.03 -18.71
N ILE A 194 10.37 -9.60 -18.08
CA ILE A 194 9.04 -9.00 -18.05
C ILE A 194 9.08 -7.65 -17.33
N GLU A 195 9.79 -7.55 -16.21
CA GLU A 195 9.94 -6.29 -15.47
C GLU A 195 10.64 -5.21 -16.32
N ILE A 196 11.73 -5.57 -17.01
CA ILE A 196 12.43 -4.66 -17.93
C ILE A 196 11.50 -4.21 -19.06
N LEU A 197 10.85 -5.15 -19.75
CA LEU A 197 9.92 -4.85 -20.84
C LEU A 197 8.73 -4.00 -20.38
N THR A 198 8.25 -4.23 -19.15
CA THR A 198 7.19 -3.42 -18.55
C THR A 198 7.66 -1.99 -18.34
N ARG A 199 8.88 -1.80 -17.82
CA ARG A 199 9.48 -0.47 -17.64
C ARG A 199 9.70 0.24 -18.98
N GLU A 200 10.21 -0.45 -20.00
CA GLU A 200 10.39 0.09 -21.35
C GLU A 200 9.07 0.48 -22.01
N LYS A 201 8.02 -0.34 -21.83
CA LYS A 201 6.67 -0.06 -22.29
C LYS A 201 6.13 1.20 -21.62
N THR A 202 6.20 1.30 -20.29
CA THR A 202 5.73 2.49 -19.56
C THR A 202 6.48 3.76 -19.98
N GLN A 203 7.80 3.68 -20.18
CA GLN A 203 8.57 4.82 -20.70
C GLN A 203 8.19 5.21 -22.13
N SER A 204 7.82 4.24 -22.97
CA SER A 204 7.38 4.51 -24.34
C SER A 204 5.98 5.14 -24.37
N GLU A 205 5.08 4.69 -23.49
CA GLU A 205 3.75 5.27 -23.30
C GLU A 205 3.82 6.70 -22.78
N GLN A 206 4.72 6.99 -21.83
CA GLN A 206 4.98 8.35 -21.35
C GLN A 206 5.48 9.26 -22.48
N ARG A 207 6.46 8.81 -23.27
CA ARG A 207 6.96 9.56 -24.44
C ARG A 207 5.86 9.82 -25.47
N ALA A 208 4.98 8.85 -25.70
CA ALA A 208 3.84 9.03 -26.61
C ALA A 208 2.84 10.07 -26.07
N ALA A 209 2.52 10.04 -24.78
CA ALA A 209 1.63 11.03 -24.15
C ALA A 209 2.20 12.45 -24.23
N GLU A 210 3.51 12.63 -24.00
CA GLU A 210 4.19 13.93 -24.16
C GLU A 210 4.13 14.44 -25.61
N GLN A 211 4.33 13.55 -26.59
CA GLN A 211 4.21 13.89 -28.01
C GLN A 211 2.78 14.30 -28.37
N GLU A 212 1.76 13.60 -27.87
CA GLU A 212 0.36 13.97 -28.08
C GLU A 212 0.03 15.35 -27.47
N GLU A 213 0.55 15.65 -26.28
CA GLU A 213 0.36 16.96 -25.67
C GLU A 213 1.02 18.07 -26.50
N ASN A 214 2.24 17.85 -26.99
CA ASN A 214 2.93 18.78 -27.88
C ASN A 214 2.16 19.02 -29.18
N ILE A 215 1.59 17.95 -29.78
CA ILE A 215 0.73 18.07 -30.97
C ILE A 215 -0.51 18.91 -30.66
N ARG A 216 -1.18 18.69 -29.52
CA ARG A 216 -2.34 19.49 -29.11
C ARG A 216 -1.99 20.97 -28.93
N ARG A 217 -0.86 21.28 -28.30
CA ARG A 217 -0.38 22.67 -28.14
C ARG A 217 -0.10 23.32 -29.50
N LEU A 218 0.58 22.63 -30.41
CA LEU A 218 0.83 23.13 -31.77
C LEU A 218 -0.46 23.33 -32.58
N GLN A 219 -1.45 22.45 -32.41
CA GLN A 219 -2.76 22.62 -33.05
C GLN A 219 -3.50 23.84 -32.52
N GLN A 220 -3.51 24.07 -31.20
CA GLN A 220 -4.10 25.29 -30.61
C GLN A 220 -3.40 26.55 -31.11
N GLN A 221 -2.07 26.56 -31.15
CA GLN A 221 -1.30 27.70 -31.67
C GLN A 221 -1.58 27.95 -33.15
N LYS A 222 -1.70 26.88 -33.96
CA LYS A 222 -2.10 26.98 -35.37
C LYS A 222 -3.49 27.63 -35.49
N THR A 223 -4.47 27.19 -34.71
CA THR A 223 -5.83 27.77 -34.74
C THR A 223 -5.82 29.25 -34.37
N PHE A 224 -5.08 29.62 -33.31
CA PHE A 224 -4.92 31.03 -32.91
C PHE A 224 -4.28 31.86 -34.02
N ASN A 225 -3.21 31.36 -34.64
CA ASN A 225 -2.53 32.06 -35.73
C ASN A 225 -3.45 32.24 -36.96
N VAL A 226 -4.28 31.24 -37.29
CA VAL A 226 -5.28 31.34 -38.37
C VAL A 226 -6.29 32.45 -38.06
N GLN A 227 -6.86 32.48 -36.85
CA GLN A 227 -7.80 33.54 -36.43
C GLN A 227 -7.16 34.93 -36.52
N ARG A 228 -5.90 35.07 -36.09
CA ARG A 228 -5.18 36.34 -36.14
C ARG A 228 -4.90 36.79 -37.59
N ILE A 229 -4.61 35.85 -38.49
CA ILE A 229 -4.46 36.15 -39.92
C ILE A 229 -5.79 36.63 -40.49
N GLU A 230 -6.91 35.98 -40.17
CA GLU A 230 -8.24 36.41 -40.64
C GLU A 230 -8.60 37.82 -40.15
N GLU A 231 -8.27 38.16 -38.91
CA GLU A 231 -8.49 39.48 -38.33
C GLU A 231 -7.66 40.56 -39.05
N ILE A 232 -6.35 40.31 -39.23
CA ILE A 232 -5.46 41.21 -39.99
C ILE A 232 -5.96 41.39 -41.42
N GLN A 233 -6.49 40.32 -42.04
CA GLN A 233 -7.04 40.39 -43.39
C GLN A 233 -8.26 41.33 -43.44
N ARG A 234 -9.16 41.26 -42.45
CA ARG A 234 -10.33 42.16 -42.34
C ARG A 234 -9.91 43.61 -42.12
N GLU A 235 -8.95 43.84 -41.22
CA GLU A 235 -8.40 45.17 -40.97
C GLU A 235 -7.77 45.77 -42.22
N LYS A 236 -6.98 44.98 -42.96
CA LYS A 236 -6.39 45.38 -44.24
C LYS A 236 -7.47 45.82 -45.23
N THR A 237 -8.52 45.02 -45.42
CA THR A 237 -9.63 45.38 -46.34
C THR A 237 -10.33 46.67 -45.92
N LEU A 238 -10.53 46.88 -44.61
CA LEU A 238 -11.14 48.12 -44.10
C LEU A 238 -10.23 49.35 -44.34
N ILE A 239 -8.92 49.19 -44.15
CA ILE A 239 -7.94 50.27 -44.42
C ILE A 239 -7.92 50.60 -45.92
N GLU A 240 -7.93 49.60 -46.80
CA GLU A 240 -8.00 49.80 -48.24
C GLU A 240 -9.25 50.59 -48.65
N GLN A 241 -10.43 50.23 -48.09
CA GLN A 241 -11.67 50.99 -48.32
C GLN A 241 -11.62 52.43 -47.80
N ARG A 242 -10.97 52.67 -46.66
CA ARG A 242 -10.78 54.03 -46.13
C ARG A 242 -9.82 54.84 -46.99
N SER A 243 -8.76 54.22 -47.51
CA SER A 243 -7.81 54.87 -48.42
C SER A 243 -8.51 55.33 -49.69
N THR A 244 -9.28 54.45 -50.34
CA THR A 244 -10.00 54.82 -51.57
C THR A 244 -11.04 55.91 -51.33
N THR A 245 -11.74 55.88 -50.19
CA THR A 245 -12.66 56.95 -49.80
C THR A 245 -11.95 58.29 -49.56
N ALA A 246 -10.78 58.26 -48.90
CA ALA A 246 -9.98 59.45 -48.65
C ALA A 246 -9.40 60.03 -49.96
N GLU A 247 -8.92 59.18 -50.86
CA GLU A 247 -8.46 59.57 -52.20
C GLU A 247 -9.58 60.26 -52.99
N GLU A 248 -10.80 59.73 -52.94
CA GLU A 248 -11.98 60.34 -53.56
C GLU A 248 -12.27 61.73 -52.97
N GLN A 249 -12.26 61.86 -51.63
CA GLN A 249 -12.47 63.15 -50.97
C GLN A 249 -11.39 64.18 -51.33
N VAL A 250 -10.13 63.76 -51.40
CA VAL A 250 -9.03 64.63 -51.82
C VAL A 250 -9.24 65.10 -53.26
N ARG A 251 -9.70 64.22 -54.17
CA ARG A 251 -10.02 64.61 -55.54
C ARG A 251 -11.11 65.69 -55.58
N ILE A 252 -12.22 65.47 -54.87
CA ILE A 252 -13.34 66.43 -54.79
C ILE A 252 -12.86 67.78 -54.24
N LEU A 253 -12.13 67.78 -53.11
CA LEU A 253 -11.62 69.01 -52.51
C LEU A 253 -10.62 69.73 -53.42
N THR A 254 -9.85 68.99 -54.21
CA THR A 254 -8.92 69.57 -55.20
C THR A 254 -9.68 70.27 -56.33
N GLU A 255 -10.73 69.63 -56.84
CA GLU A 255 -11.64 70.22 -57.84
C GLU A 255 -12.34 71.49 -57.30
N GLU A 256 -12.87 71.44 -56.08
CA GLU A 256 -13.47 72.61 -55.42
C GLU A 256 -12.47 73.75 -55.20
N LYS A 257 -11.25 73.43 -54.77
CA LYS A 257 -10.18 74.41 -54.60
C LYS A 257 -9.91 75.12 -55.93
N GLN A 258 -9.80 74.35 -57.03
CA GLN A 258 -9.55 74.90 -58.36
C GLN A 258 -10.69 75.83 -58.81
N GLN A 259 -11.95 75.45 -58.57
CA GLN A 259 -13.11 76.32 -58.86
C GLN A 259 -13.10 77.61 -58.03
N LYS A 260 -12.79 77.52 -56.74
CA LYS A 260 -12.69 78.69 -55.86
C LYS A 260 -11.56 79.62 -56.29
N GLU A 261 -10.42 79.07 -56.70
CA GLU A 261 -9.28 79.84 -57.20
C GLU A 261 -9.62 80.58 -58.50
N GLN A 262 -10.34 79.94 -59.43
CA GLN A 262 -10.89 80.62 -60.62
C GLN A 262 -11.85 81.76 -60.24
N THR A 263 -12.70 81.54 -59.23
CA THR A 263 -13.64 82.57 -58.73
C THR A 263 -12.91 83.74 -58.09
N ILE A 264 -11.91 83.47 -57.25
CA ILE A 264 -11.06 84.50 -56.62
C ILE A 264 -10.36 85.34 -57.68
N ASN A 265 -9.80 84.71 -58.73
CA ASN A 265 -9.16 85.44 -59.82
C ASN A 265 -10.15 86.36 -60.56
N SER A 266 -11.36 85.88 -60.84
CA SER A 266 -12.43 86.70 -61.44
C SER A 266 -12.82 87.90 -60.56
N LEU A 267 -13.04 87.67 -59.26
CA LEU A 267 -13.37 88.72 -58.29
C LEU A 267 -12.22 89.71 -58.10
N THR A 268 -10.97 89.24 -58.12
CA THR A 268 -9.77 90.10 -58.04
C THR A 268 -9.71 91.04 -59.24
N ASN A 269 -9.94 90.52 -60.45
CA ASN A 269 -10.01 91.34 -61.66
C ASN A 269 -11.15 92.37 -61.59
N GLN A 270 -12.33 91.98 -61.13
CA GLN A 270 -13.44 92.92 -60.91
C GLN A 270 -13.08 93.99 -59.88
N ARG A 271 -12.47 93.61 -58.75
CA ARG A 271 -12.04 94.55 -57.72
C ARG A 271 -11.06 95.59 -58.27
N SER A 272 -10.05 95.16 -59.02
CA SER A 272 -9.10 96.05 -59.69
C SER A 272 -9.80 97.00 -60.67
N GLN A 273 -10.82 96.55 -61.40
CA GLN A 273 -11.61 97.44 -62.26
C GLN A 273 -12.41 98.48 -61.46
N TYR A 274 -13.05 98.09 -60.36
CA TYR A 274 -13.77 99.02 -59.50
C TYR A 274 -12.84 100.02 -58.84
N GLU A 275 -11.66 99.59 -58.39
CA GLU A 275 -10.63 100.43 -57.80
C GLU A 275 -10.12 101.47 -58.81
N GLN A 276 -9.85 101.05 -60.06
CA GLN A 276 -9.49 101.98 -61.13
C GLN A 276 -10.61 102.99 -61.42
N ARG A 277 -11.89 102.56 -61.41
CA ARG A 277 -13.03 103.48 -61.57
C ARG A 277 -13.13 104.46 -60.41
N SER A 278 -12.87 104.02 -59.18
CA SER A 278 -12.85 104.88 -57.99
C SER A 278 -11.76 105.95 -58.10
N ILE A 279 -10.53 105.56 -58.45
CA ILE A 279 -9.41 106.49 -58.67
C ILE A 279 -9.77 107.53 -59.75
N ASN A 280 -10.34 107.10 -60.86
CA ASN A 280 -10.79 108.01 -61.92
C ASN A 280 -11.91 108.95 -61.41
N GLY A 281 -12.82 108.44 -60.57
CA GLY A 281 -13.87 109.23 -59.92
C GLY A 281 -13.29 110.30 -58.98
N GLU A 282 -12.35 109.93 -58.13
CA GLU A 282 -11.63 110.85 -57.24
C GLU A 282 -10.87 111.93 -58.01
N GLN A 283 -10.22 111.57 -59.11
CA GLN A 283 -9.56 112.55 -59.97
C GLN A 283 -10.56 113.57 -60.54
N ARG A 284 -11.75 113.12 -60.97
CA ARG A 284 -12.82 114.02 -61.43
C ARG A 284 -13.31 114.94 -60.31
N ILE A 285 -13.48 114.41 -59.09
CA ILE A 285 -13.87 115.22 -57.93
C ILE A 285 -12.82 116.32 -57.66
N ARG A 286 -11.52 115.97 -57.64
CA ARG A 286 -10.45 116.97 -57.45
C ARG A 286 -10.48 118.08 -58.52
N THR A 287 -10.75 117.72 -59.78
CA THR A 287 -10.90 118.72 -60.85
C THR A 287 -12.10 119.63 -60.60
N ILE A 288 -13.24 119.09 -60.15
CA ILE A 288 -14.43 119.88 -59.81
C ILE A 288 -14.16 120.78 -58.61
N GLU A 289 -13.48 120.28 -57.57
CA GLU A 289 -13.09 121.08 -56.40
C GLU A 289 -12.15 122.24 -56.78
N GLN A 290 -11.20 122.01 -57.67
CA GLN A 290 -10.36 123.08 -58.23
C GLN A 290 -11.19 124.13 -58.97
N GLN A 291 -12.13 123.69 -59.81
CA GLN A 291 -13.06 124.59 -60.51
C GLN A 291 -13.94 125.39 -59.55
N GLN A 292 -14.47 124.76 -58.50
CA GLN A 292 -15.24 125.46 -57.45
C GLN A 292 -14.39 126.51 -56.73
N LYS A 293 -13.14 126.19 -56.38
CA LYS A 293 -12.23 127.13 -55.73
C LYS A 293 -11.89 128.34 -56.62
N GLU A 294 -11.79 128.15 -57.94
CA GLU A 294 -11.67 129.27 -58.88
C GLU A 294 -12.93 130.12 -58.97
N LEU A 295 -14.11 129.49 -58.96
CA LEU A 295 -15.40 130.18 -58.92
C LEU A 295 -15.56 130.98 -57.63
N GLU A 296 -15.19 130.45 -56.47
CA GLU A 296 -15.19 131.17 -55.18
C GLU A 296 -14.25 132.39 -55.21
N LYS A 297 -13.08 132.27 -55.82
CA LYS A 297 -12.18 133.41 -56.05
C LYS A 297 -12.82 134.50 -56.92
N LYS A 298 -13.60 134.10 -57.94
CA LYS A 298 -14.37 135.06 -58.75
C LYS A 298 -15.50 135.72 -57.95
N ILE A 299 -16.22 134.96 -57.12
CA ILE A 299 -17.30 135.49 -56.26
C ILE A 299 -16.73 136.50 -55.24
N THR A 300 -15.65 136.16 -54.55
CA THR A 300 -15.00 137.05 -53.58
C THR A 300 -14.45 138.32 -54.22
N LYS A 301 -13.94 138.25 -55.44
CA LYS A 301 -13.55 139.43 -56.22
C LYS A 301 -14.76 140.32 -56.55
N LEU A 302 -15.86 139.73 -57.02
CA LEU A 302 -17.11 140.45 -57.29
C LEU A 302 -17.70 141.09 -56.02
N GLU A 303 -17.57 140.43 -54.85
CA GLU A 303 -17.99 140.98 -53.56
C GLU A 303 -17.11 142.16 -53.10
N GLN A 304 -15.80 142.13 -53.36
CA GLN A 304 -14.92 143.28 -53.12
C GLN A 304 -15.26 144.46 -54.04
N GLU A 305 -15.53 144.20 -55.32
CA GLU A 305 -15.99 145.23 -56.27
C GLU A 305 -17.34 145.83 -55.82
N LYS A 306 -18.27 145.00 -55.31
CA LYS A 306 -19.54 145.45 -54.71
C LYS A 306 -19.32 146.34 -53.48
N LYS A 307 -18.39 145.98 -52.57
CA LYS A 307 -18.06 146.80 -51.39
C LYS A 307 -17.45 148.15 -51.77
N GLN A 308 -16.61 148.20 -52.80
CA GLN A 308 -16.06 149.45 -53.32
C GLN A 308 -17.14 150.37 -53.90
N ALA A 309 -18.12 149.80 -54.63
CA ALA A 309 -19.27 150.57 -55.13
C ALA A 309 -20.16 151.12 -54.00
N GLN A 310 -20.35 150.35 -52.91
CA GLN A 310 -21.12 150.78 -51.75
C GLN A 310 -20.42 151.92 -50.97
N GLU A 311 -19.09 151.89 -50.85
CA GLU A 311 -18.34 152.97 -50.18
C GLU A 311 -18.33 154.28 -50.98
N GLN A 312 -18.32 154.20 -52.33
CA GLN A 312 -18.50 155.39 -53.18
C GLN A 312 -19.91 156.01 -53.01
N SER A 313 -20.94 155.21 -52.75
CA SER A 313 -22.30 155.69 -52.45
C SER A 313 -22.37 156.41 -51.09
N ARG A 314 -21.65 155.93 -50.07
CA ARG A 314 -21.63 156.52 -48.72
C ARG A 314 -20.94 157.89 -48.67
N ILE A 315 -19.94 158.11 -49.53
CA ILE A 315 -19.24 159.41 -49.69
C ILE A 315 -20.13 160.44 -50.42
N ALA A 316 -21.07 160.00 -51.26
CA ALA A 316 -22.04 160.89 -51.92
C ALA A 316 -23.15 161.36 -50.95
N GLU A 317 -23.59 160.51 -50.02
CA GLU A 317 -24.63 160.84 -49.02
C GLU A 317 -24.12 161.79 -47.92
N GLN A 318 -22.83 161.75 -47.56
CA GLN A 318 -22.23 162.67 -46.58
C GLN A 318 -22.07 164.12 -47.08
N LYS A 319 -22.07 164.37 -48.40
CA LYS A 319 -22.01 165.73 -48.98
C LYS A 319 -23.38 166.44 -49.05
N GLN A 320 -24.48 165.73 -48.82
CA GLN A 320 -25.84 166.27 -48.89
C GLN A 320 -26.40 166.74 -47.53
N VAL A 321 -25.76 166.38 -46.42
CA VAL A 321 -26.22 166.66 -45.03
C VAL A 321 -25.67 167.98 -44.45
N GLU A 322 -24.64 168.58 -45.06
CA GLU A 322 -24.08 169.89 -44.65
C GLU A 322 -24.80 171.10 -45.27
N LEU A 323 -25.72 170.91 -46.23
CA LEU A 323 -26.44 172.00 -46.91
C LEU A 323 -27.77 172.39 -46.25
N ASP A 324 -28.36 171.56 -45.39
CA ASP A 324 -29.74 171.72 -44.88
C ASP A 324 -29.83 171.89 -43.34
N LYS A 325 -28.89 172.61 -42.72
CA LYS A 325 -28.89 172.86 -41.25
C LYS A 325 -28.89 174.33 -40.81
N VAL A 326 -29.18 175.30 -41.69
CA VAL A 326 -29.29 176.74 -41.30
C VAL A 326 -30.63 177.41 -41.69
N LYS A 327 -31.66 176.66 -42.12
CA LYS A 327 -33.03 177.18 -42.15
C LYS A 327 -33.96 176.45 -41.18
N LYS A 328 -33.82 176.86 -39.91
CA LYS A 328 -34.86 177.16 -38.91
C LYS A 328 -36.05 176.20 -38.82
N GLU A 329 -36.21 175.52 -37.68
CA GLU A 329 -36.97 176.03 -36.51
C GLU A 329 -38.46 176.20 -36.82
N ALA A 330 -39.29 175.63 -35.93
CA ALA A 330 -40.75 175.50 -35.94
C ALA A 330 -41.22 174.19 -36.62
N ASP A 331 -41.88 173.24 -35.98
CA ASP A 331 -42.59 173.28 -34.72
C ASP A 331 -42.65 171.90 -34.04
N GLU A 332 -42.63 172.03 -32.73
CA GLU A 332 -42.76 171.03 -31.70
C GLU A 332 -44.22 170.51 -31.60
N LYS A 333 -44.35 169.28 -31.07
CA LYS A 333 -45.59 168.58 -30.62
C LYS A 333 -46.27 167.80 -31.74
N VAL A 334 -46.32 166.47 -31.67
CA VAL A 334 -47.24 165.70 -30.80
C VAL A 334 -46.58 164.32 -30.62
N PHE A 335 -46.12 163.98 -29.41
CA PHE A 335 -46.90 163.37 -28.33
C PHE A 335 -47.15 161.87 -28.59
N LYS A 336 -46.37 161.07 -27.85
CA LYS A 336 -46.73 159.81 -27.19
C LYS A 336 -47.39 158.70 -28.00
N ALA A 337 -46.67 157.59 -28.11
CA ALA A 337 -47.13 156.28 -27.67
C ALA A 337 -45.86 155.44 -27.51
N GLU A 338 -45.45 155.24 -26.25
CA GLU A 338 -45.58 153.95 -25.57
C GLU A 338 -44.45 153.01 -26.00
N GLN A 339 -43.46 152.84 -25.13
CA GLN A 339 -43.44 151.68 -24.21
C GLN A 339 -43.62 150.37 -24.96
N ALA A 340 -42.82 149.34 -24.76
CA ALA A 340 -41.70 149.07 -23.89
C ALA A 340 -41.33 147.62 -24.30
N LYS A 341 -40.34 147.07 -23.59
CA LYS A 341 -40.34 145.64 -23.23
C LYS A 341 -39.80 144.73 -24.36
N ARG A 342 -38.73 143.97 -24.19
CA ARG A 342 -38.02 143.52 -22.99
C ARG A 342 -36.77 142.80 -23.46
N GLN A 343 -35.69 143.01 -22.69
CA GLN A 343 -34.70 142.00 -22.25
C GLN A 343 -33.92 141.28 -23.37
N ALA A 344 -32.62 141.53 -23.49
CA ALA A 344 -31.58 140.87 -22.68
C ALA A 344 -31.63 139.35 -22.96
N GLU A 345 -30.62 138.67 -23.43
CA GLU A 345 -29.16 138.78 -23.34
C GLU A 345 -28.76 137.33 -23.76
N GLU A 346 -27.98 137.17 -24.81
CA GLU A 346 -26.55 136.93 -24.69
C GLU A 346 -26.15 135.51 -24.26
N ASN A 347 -25.45 134.88 -25.21
CA ASN A 347 -24.23 134.10 -25.04
C ASN A 347 -24.38 132.64 -24.53
N MET A 348 -24.18 131.62 -25.39
CA MET A 348 -22.92 131.13 -26.01
C MET A 348 -22.17 130.16 -25.09
N HIS A 349 -22.13 128.88 -25.49
CA HIS A 349 -20.96 127.97 -25.45
C HIS A 349 -21.43 126.62 -26.04
N LEU A 350 -20.94 126.23 -27.22
CA LEU A 350 -19.71 125.46 -27.50
C LEU A 350 -19.88 123.95 -27.37
N ALA A 351 -19.18 123.28 -28.27
CA ALA A 351 -19.37 121.94 -28.78
C ALA A 351 -18.58 120.87 -27.99
N GLU A 352 -18.72 119.62 -28.48
CA GLU A 352 -17.80 118.47 -28.34
C GLU A 352 -17.86 117.71 -26.99
N GLU A 353 -17.69 116.39 -26.86
CA GLU A 353 -17.50 115.25 -27.76
C GLU A 353 -17.53 113.95 -26.88
N ARG A 354 -18.13 112.85 -27.39
CA ARG A 354 -17.88 111.38 -27.21
C ARG A 354 -17.67 110.64 -25.86
N ALA A 355 -18.34 109.45 -25.84
CA ALA A 355 -17.91 108.10 -25.41
C ALA A 355 -17.86 107.76 -23.88
N ILE A 356 -18.23 106.58 -23.35
CA ILE A 356 -18.20 105.17 -23.80
C ILE A 356 -19.35 104.39 -23.10
N LEU A 357 -20.00 103.49 -23.85
CA LEU A 357 -20.96 102.47 -23.40
C LEU A 357 -20.22 101.18 -23.00
N ALA A 358 -20.58 100.59 -21.86
CA ALA A 358 -20.10 99.30 -21.40
C ALA A 358 -21.27 98.33 -21.12
N GLN A 359 -21.22 97.17 -21.77
CA GLN A 359 -21.78 95.87 -21.37
C GLN A 359 -20.87 94.79 -22.02
N PRO A 360 -20.81 93.50 -21.61
CA PRO A 360 -21.82 92.70 -20.89
C PRO A 360 -21.25 91.74 -19.82
N GLY A 361 -22.15 90.93 -19.23
CA GLY A 361 -21.84 89.95 -18.19
C GLY A 361 -21.09 88.69 -18.66
N ASN A 362 -20.66 87.90 -17.67
CA ASN A 362 -20.27 86.50 -17.82
C ASN A 362 -20.41 85.74 -16.48
N GLU A 363 -21.31 84.76 -16.48
CA GLU A 363 -21.00 83.33 -16.30
C GLU A 363 -19.79 82.98 -15.40
N GLN A 364 -20.05 82.87 -14.09
CA GLN A 364 -19.09 82.34 -13.12
C GLN A 364 -19.64 81.07 -12.43
N GLN A 365 -19.99 80.09 -13.27
CA GLN A 365 -20.11 78.68 -12.90
C GLN A 365 -19.14 77.88 -13.79
N ARG A 366 -17.87 77.72 -13.37
CA ARG A 366 -16.95 76.63 -13.83
C ARG A 366 -15.54 76.59 -13.21
N LYS A 367 -15.31 77.11 -12.00
CA LYS A 367 -14.02 76.91 -11.28
C LYS A 367 -14.19 76.70 -9.77
N LYS A 368 -14.76 75.56 -9.38
CA LYS A 368 -14.74 75.02 -8.01
C LYS A 368 -14.65 73.49 -8.06
N ALA A 369 -13.57 72.98 -8.65
CA ALA A 369 -13.38 71.55 -8.87
C ALA A 369 -11.96 71.02 -8.58
N ASP A 370 -11.06 71.77 -7.94
CA ASP A 370 -9.67 71.29 -7.82
C ASP A 370 -8.90 71.68 -6.54
N GLU A 371 -9.57 72.00 -5.43
CA GLU A 371 -8.86 72.52 -4.24
C GLU A 371 -9.28 71.92 -2.88
N LEU A 372 -9.69 70.64 -2.85
CA LEU A 372 -9.88 69.89 -1.59
C LEU A 372 -9.30 68.47 -1.61
N LEU A 373 -8.21 68.26 -2.35
CA LEU A 373 -7.45 66.99 -2.36
C LEU A 373 -6.31 66.98 -1.33
N LYS A 374 -6.55 67.44 -0.09
CA LYS A 374 -5.53 67.37 0.98
C LYS A 374 -6.09 67.33 2.41
N ARG A 375 -6.99 66.37 2.70
CA ARG A 375 -7.18 65.82 4.07
C ARG A 375 -7.97 64.49 4.03
N CYS A 376 -7.33 63.41 3.58
CA CYS A 376 -7.95 62.08 3.56
C CYS A 376 -7.91 61.45 4.97
N GLN A 377 -8.95 61.66 5.75
CA GLN A 377 -9.41 60.73 6.79
C GLN A 377 -10.94 60.75 6.75
N ILE A 378 -11.60 59.62 6.46
CA ILE A 378 -13.04 59.51 6.73
C ILE A 378 -13.23 59.71 8.24
N PRO A 379 -14.07 60.68 8.67
CA PRO A 379 -14.36 60.87 10.10
C PRO A 379 -14.93 59.59 10.73
N CYS A 380 -14.55 59.27 11.97
CA CYS A 380 -15.07 58.08 12.66
C CYS A 380 -16.60 58.04 12.73
N SER A 381 -17.27 59.19 12.76
CA SER A 381 -18.74 59.30 12.73
C SER A 381 -19.34 58.71 11.46
N VAL A 382 -18.68 58.89 10.31
CA VAL A 382 -19.12 58.34 9.02
C VAL A 382 -18.88 56.83 8.98
N LEU A 383 -17.73 56.34 9.47
CA LEU A 383 -17.47 54.90 9.58
C LEU A 383 -18.46 54.18 10.51
N LYS A 384 -18.91 54.85 11.57
CA LYS A 384 -19.95 54.33 12.46
C LYS A 384 -21.30 54.22 11.75
N GLN A 385 -21.70 55.27 11.01
CA GLN A 385 -22.93 55.27 10.22
C GLN A 385 -22.92 54.15 9.17
N ILE A 386 -21.82 53.99 8.42
CA ILE A 386 -21.64 52.89 7.46
C ILE A 386 -21.78 51.53 8.16
N GLY A 387 -21.17 51.37 9.33
CA GLY A 387 -21.29 50.13 10.11
C GLY A 387 -22.72 49.85 10.54
N GLU A 388 -23.51 50.87 10.90
CA GLU A 388 -24.93 50.72 11.25
C GLU A 388 -25.79 50.39 10.02
N ASP A 389 -25.49 51.00 8.87
CA ASP A 389 -26.23 50.79 7.62
C ASP A 389 -25.96 49.40 7.02
N LEU A 390 -24.72 48.91 7.04
CA LEU A 390 -24.38 47.55 6.61
C LEU A 390 -24.99 46.46 7.51
N MET A 391 -25.19 46.75 8.80
CA MET A 391 -25.81 45.81 9.75
C MET A 391 -27.33 45.70 9.58
N LYS A 392 -27.98 46.61 8.85
CA LYS A 392 -29.43 46.54 8.60
C LYS A 392 -29.77 45.37 7.68
N GLY A 393 -30.59 44.45 8.18
CA GLY A 393 -31.17 43.38 7.37
C GLY A 393 -32.10 43.93 6.28
N VAL A 394 -32.16 43.24 5.14
CA VAL A 394 -33.02 43.60 4.01
C VAL A 394 -34.44 43.07 4.27
N VAL A 395 -35.21 43.81 5.08
CA VAL A 395 -36.59 43.49 5.49
C VAL A 395 -37.55 44.62 5.14
N GLY A 396 -38.85 44.34 5.08
CA GLY A 396 -39.89 45.34 4.78
C GLY A 396 -40.50 45.20 3.38
N SER A 397 -41.12 46.27 2.89
CA SER A 397 -41.69 46.35 1.53
C SER A 397 -40.60 46.31 0.45
N GLU A 398 -40.97 46.09 -0.82
CA GLU A 398 -40.00 46.07 -1.92
C GLU A 398 -39.27 47.43 -2.08
N GLU A 399 -39.97 48.56 -1.88
CA GLU A 399 -39.33 49.88 -1.86
C GLU A 399 -38.35 50.04 -0.68
N GLU A 400 -38.69 49.52 0.51
CA GLU A 400 -37.81 49.57 1.68
C GLU A 400 -36.56 48.72 1.48
N LYS A 401 -36.73 47.48 1.02
CA LYS A 401 -35.62 46.59 0.65
C LYS A 401 -34.71 47.24 -0.38
N LYS A 402 -35.28 47.88 -1.41
CA LYS A 402 -34.51 48.58 -2.45
C LYS A 402 -33.70 49.74 -1.88
N LYS A 403 -34.29 50.54 -0.99
CA LYS A 403 -33.58 51.64 -0.31
C LYS A 403 -32.43 51.12 0.57
N ILE A 404 -32.66 50.07 1.37
CA ILE A 404 -31.63 49.46 2.21
C ILE A 404 -30.47 48.95 1.34
N LYS A 405 -30.77 48.21 0.27
CA LYS A 405 -29.76 47.72 -0.68
C LYS A 405 -28.96 48.87 -1.31
N GLN A 406 -29.62 49.96 -1.71
CA GLN A 406 -28.97 51.14 -2.30
C GLN A 406 -28.04 51.86 -1.32
N ILE A 407 -28.45 52.02 -0.07
CA ILE A 407 -27.60 52.64 0.97
C ILE A 407 -26.34 51.80 1.19
N GLN A 408 -26.50 50.49 1.36
CA GLN A 408 -25.37 49.59 1.58
C GLN A 408 -24.42 49.52 0.38
N ASP A 409 -24.96 49.60 -0.84
CA ASP A 409 -24.16 49.67 -2.07
C ASP A 409 -23.36 50.98 -2.14
N TYR A 410 -23.99 52.11 -1.80
CA TYR A 410 -23.33 53.41 -1.74
C TYR A 410 -22.22 53.45 -0.69
N ASP A 411 -22.48 52.92 0.51
CA ASP A 411 -21.51 52.83 1.59
C ASP A 411 -20.30 51.97 1.19
N ALA A 412 -20.54 50.83 0.53
CA ALA A 412 -19.48 49.99 0.01
C ALA A 412 -18.61 50.72 -1.02
N GLN A 413 -19.23 51.45 -1.96
CA GLN A 413 -18.49 52.29 -2.92
C GLN A 413 -17.66 53.37 -2.24
N LEU A 414 -18.17 53.98 -1.17
CA LEU A 414 -17.44 54.99 -0.40
C LEU A 414 -16.21 54.38 0.28
N ILE A 415 -16.34 53.17 0.84
CA ILE A 415 -15.22 52.41 1.41
C ILE A 415 -14.19 52.08 0.32
N THR A 416 -14.62 51.55 -0.83
CA THR A 416 -13.72 51.26 -1.96
C THR A 416 -12.90 52.48 -2.35
N ARG A 417 -13.53 53.61 -2.66
CA ARG A 417 -12.83 54.87 -3.05
C ARG A 417 -11.89 55.40 -1.97
N THR A 418 -12.14 55.03 -0.71
CA THR A 418 -11.31 55.44 0.41
C THR A 418 -10.01 54.68 0.44
N PHE A 419 -10.03 53.37 0.23
CA PHE A 419 -8.86 52.48 0.42
C PHE A 419 -8.20 52.01 -0.87
N GLU A 420 -8.89 52.12 -2.01
CA GLU A 420 -8.38 51.73 -3.33
C GLU A 420 -7.02 52.39 -3.58
N GLN A 421 -6.02 51.55 -3.86
CA GLN A 421 -4.64 51.93 -4.14
C GLN A 421 -3.96 52.79 -3.05
N LYS A 422 -4.48 52.80 -1.81
CA LYS A 422 -3.93 53.59 -0.70
C LYS A 422 -3.39 52.73 0.44
N GLN A 423 -2.18 53.06 0.89
CA GLN A 423 -1.54 52.49 2.07
C GLN A 423 -2.00 53.22 3.35
N ASP A 424 -3.29 53.13 3.68
CA ASP A 424 -3.87 53.70 4.90
C ASP A 424 -4.14 52.60 5.94
N ALA A 425 -3.10 52.23 6.69
CA ALA A 425 -3.21 51.23 7.75
C ALA A 425 -4.09 51.73 8.92
N GLU A 426 -3.99 53.02 9.27
CA GLU A 426 -4.73 53.59 10.39
C GLU A 426 -6.23 53.72 10.08
N GLY A 427 -6.60 54.11 8.85
CA GLY A 427 -7.99 54.09 8.40
C GLY A 427 -8.60 52.69 8.40
N ARG A 428 -7.84 51.66 7.99
CA ARG A 428 -8.29 50.27 8.08
C ARG A 428 -8.43 49.79 9.52
N ARG A 429 -7.52 50.22 10.42
CA ARG A 429 -7.64 49.95 11.86
C ARG A 429 -8.92 50.55 12.44
N ARG A 430 -9.27 51.78 12.05
CA ARG A 430 -10.55 52.42 12.43
C ARG A 430 -11.78 51.65 11.94
N ILE A 431 -11.75 51.13 10.71
CA ILE A 431 -12.84 50.28 10.17
C ILE A 431 -13.08 49.02 11.01
N ILE A 432 -12.00 48.42 11.52
CA ILE A 432 -12.10 47.20 12.34
C ILE A 432 -12.62 47.51 13.75
N GLN A 433 -12.38 48.73 14.24
CA GLN A 433 -12.89 49.21 15.52
C GLN A 433 -14.38 49.61 15.44
N THR A 434 -14.93 49.79 14.24
CA THR A 434 -16.37 49.99 14.01
C THR A 434 -17.03 48.69 13.55
N SER A 435 -18.36 48.65 13.45
CA SER A 435 -19.12 47.46 13.00
C SER A 435 -19.11 47.27 11.48
N VAL A 436 -18.16 47.87 10.76
CA VAL A 436 -18.12 47.85 9.29
C VAL A 436 -17.74 46.46 8.78
N ILE A 437 -16.71 45.83 9.35
CA ILE A 437 -16.31 44.46 8.99
C ILE A 437 -17.45 43.48 9.27
N GLU A 438 -18.06 43.56 10.45
CA GLU A 438 -19.20 42.73 10.84
C GLU A 438 -20.38 42.91 9.89
N GLY A 439 -20.68 44.15 9.48
CA GLY A 439 -21.73 44.44 8.51
C GLY A 439 -21.48 43.79 7.14
N PHE A 440 -20.26 43.92 6.60
CA PHE A 440 -19.88 43.23 5.37
C PHE A 440 -19.99 41.71 5.48
N LEU A 441 -19.46 41.13 6.57
CA LEU A 441 -19.54 39.69 6.82
C LEU A 441 -20.98 39.20 6.96
N LEU A 442 -21.83 39.95 7.64
CA LEU A 442 -23.25 39.64 7.79
C LEU A 442 -23.97 39.61 6.44
N ILE A 443 -23.72 40.61 5.57
CA ILE A 443 -24.28 40.64 4.22
C ILE A 443 -23.79 39.43 3.43
N MET A 444 -22.48 39.15 3.45
CA MET A 444 -21.86 38.04 2.74
C MET A 444 -22.27 36.67 3.26
N GLU A 445 -22.76 36.55 4.50
CA GLU A 445 -23.21 35.28 5.10
C GLU A 445 -24.73 35.06 5.04
N LYS A 446 -25.54 36.13 5.07
CA LYS A 446 -27.00 36.02 5.23
C LYS A 446 -27.82 36.46 4.02
N ARG A 447 -27.32 37.35 3.15
CA ARG A 447 -28.06 37.79 1.96
C ARG A 447 -28.20 36.64 0.96
N GLU A 448 -29.27 36.60 0.17
CA GLU A 448 -29.34 35.70 -0.99
C GLU A 448 -28.13 35.91 -1.91
N LEU A 449 -27.47 34.82 -2.32
CA LEU A 449 -26.15 34.88 -2.95
C LEU A 449 -26.15 35.78 -4.20
N ASN A 450 -27.12 35.60 -5.09
CA ASN A 450 -27.24 36.38 -6.33
C ASN A 450 -27.67 37.85 -6.12
N GLU A 451 -28.02 38.24 -4.90
CA GLU A 451 -28.37 39.63 -4.56
C GLU A 451 -27.21 40.41 -3.93
N ILE A 452 -26.02 39.78 -3.82
CA ILE A 452 -24.82 40.46 -3.32
C ILE A 452 -24.19 41.23 -4.48
N PRO A 453 -24.20 42.59 -4.46
CA PRO A 453 -23.58 43.36 -5.51
C PRO A 453 -22.06 43.31 -5.39
N ARG A 454 -21.34 43.39 -6.52
CA ARG A 454 -19.87 43.43 -6.55
C ARG A 454 -19.26 44.52 -5.67
N ASN A 455 -19.93 45.66 -5.48
CA ASN A 455 -19.41 46.71 -4.62
C ASN A 455 -19.16 46.22 -3.17
N ILE A 456 -19.99 45.29 -2.67
CA ILE A 456 -19.83 44.69 -1.34
C ILE A 456 -18.56 43.83 -1.28
N SER A 457 -18.35 42.95 -2.26
CA SER A 457 -17.18 42.07 -2.30
C SER A 457 -15.89 42.86 -2.54
N GLN A 458 -15.93 43.82 -3.46
CA GLN A 458 -14.80 44.67 -3.81
C GLN A 458 -14.36 45.54 -2.62
N ALA A 459 -15.30 46.19 -1.92
CA ALA A 459 -14.98 47.00 -0.75
C ALA A 459 -14.27 46.18 0.33
N PHE A 460 -14.73 44.94 0.55
CA PHE A 460 -14.09 44.04 1.50
C PHE A 460 -12.68 43.62 1.04
N ALA A 461 -12.50 43.32 -0.25
CA ALA A 461 -11.20 43.00 -0.82
C ALA A 461 -10.18 44.14 -0.60
N GLU A 462 -10.57 45.39 -0.86
CA GLU A 462 -9.72 46.57 -0.61
C GLU A 462 -9.32 46.76 0.85
N ILE A 463 -10.21 46.39 1.79
CA ILE A 463 -9.90 46.41 3.22
C ILE A 463 -8.84 45.34 3.56
N THR A 464 -8.90 44.15 2.96
CA THR A 464 -7.97 43.05 3.24
C THR A 464 -6.56 43.27 2.66
N MET A 465 -6.41 44.17 1.69
CA MET A 465 -5.11 44.56 1.10
C MET A 465 -4.33 45.48 2.04
N THR A 466 -3.79 44.90 3.11
CA THR A 466 -3.19 45.66 4.22
C THR A 466 -2.04 44.90 4.92
N THR A 467 -1.57 45.42 6.05
CA THR A 467 -0.49 44.82 6.84
C THR A 467 -0.93 43.52 7.52
N ASP A 468 0.02 42.67 7.87
CA ASP A 468 -0.26 41.37 8.47
C ASP A 468 -0.93 41.48 9.85
N GLU A 469 -0.59 42.49 10.64
CA GLU A 469 -1.29 42.81 11.89
C GLU A 469 -2.80 43.05 11.65
N ILE A 470 -3.14 43.86 10.65
CA ILE A 470 -4.54 44.21 10.36
C ILE A 470 -5.28 43.00 9.75
N LYS A 471 -4.62 42.18 8.92
CA LYS A 471 -5.18 40.91 8.43
C LYS A 471 -5.53 39.95 9.58
N LEU A 472 -4.67 39.84 10.61
CA LEU A 472 -4.96 39.04 11.81
C LEU A 472 -6.14 39.59 12.61
N LEU A 473 -6.30 40.92 12.67
CA LEU A 473 -7.48 41.54 13.27
C LEU A 473 -8.76 41.25 12.47
N ILE A 474 -8.72 41.28 11.14
CA ILE A 474 -9.84 40.87 10.28
C ILE A 474 -10.17 39.38 10.49
N TYR A 475 -9.15 38.52 10.59
CA TYR A 475 -9.33 37.09 10.89
C TYR A 475 -10.09 36.87 12.21
N SER A 476 -9.83 37.68 13.24
CA SER A 476 -10.54 37.59 14.53
C SER A 476 -12.06 37.81 14.43
N LYS A 477 -12.53 38.45 13.35
CA LYS A 477 -13.95 38.66 13.04
C LYS A 477 -14.61 37.46 12.34
N LYS A 478 -13.89 36.34 12.16
CA LYS A 478 -14.34 35.08 11.55
C LYS A 478 -14.86 35.26 10.11
N PRO A 479 -14.02 35.72 9.18
CA PRO A 479 -14.47 36.14 7.85
C PRO A 479 -14.80 34.99 6.88
N PHE A 480 -14.28 33.78 7.12
CA PHE A 480 -14.33 32.70 6.13
C PHE A 480 -15.73 32.23 5.74
N PRO A 481 -16.71 32.02 6.65
CA PRO A 481 -18.04 31.54 6.26
C PRO A 481 -18.73 32.42 5.20
N GLY A 482 -18.69 33.75 5.37
CA GLY A 482 -19.24 34.70 4.41
C GLY A 482 -18.45 34.73 3.10
N LEU A 483 -17.12 34.78 3.17
CA LEU A 483 -16.25 34.84 1.99
C LEU A 483 -16.32 33.57 1.13
N LEU A 484 -16.37 32.40 1.77
CA LEU A 484 -16.45 31.12 1.08
C LEU A 484 -17.73 31.00 0.25
N ARG A 485 -18.82 31.59 0.72
CA ARG A 485 -20.10 31.61 -0.02
C ARG A 485 -20.01 32.38 -1.33
N LEU A 486 -19.14 33.40 -1.40
CA LEU A 486 -18.92 34.18 -2.62
C LEU A 486 -18.22 33.37 -3.73
N LEU A 487 -17.51 32.29 -3.39
CA LEU A 487 -16.80 31.48 -4.39
C LEU A 487 -17.74 30.78 -5.38
N ASP A 488 -18.99 30.57 -4.99
CA ASP A 488 -20.04 29.98 -5.84
C ASP A 488 -20.90 31.04 -6.56
N HIS A 489 -20.56 32.33 -6.44
CA HIS A 489 -21.30 33.41 -7.08
C HIS A 489 -21.24 33.31 -8.62
N SER A 490 -22.32 33.75 -9.28
CA SER A 490 -22.45 33.72 -10.74
C SER A 490 -21.60 34.78 -11.44
N ASP A 491 -21.51 35.99 -10.85
CA ASP A 491 -20.56 37.03 -11.25
C ASP A 491 -19.13 36.61 -10.86
N ILE A 492 -18.28 36.47 -11.88
CA ILE A 492 -16.87 36.08 -11.76
C ILE A 492 -16.10 37.05 -10.87
N PHE A 493 -16.40 38.35 -10.94
CA PHE A 493 -15.67 39.35 -10.17
C PHE A 493 -15.96 39.21 -8.66
N VAL A 494 -17.19 38.88 -8.28
CA VAL A 494 -17.55 38.62 -6.87
C VAL A 494 -16.79 37.40 -6.33
N ALA A 495 -16.70 36.33 -7.14
CA ALA A 495 -15.93 35.16 -6.78
C ALA A 495 -14.42 35.46 -6.66
N CYS A 496 -13.87 36.27 -7.58
CA CYS A 496 -12.48 36.73 -7.56
C CYS A 496 -12.18 37.59 -6.31
N ASP A 497 -13.05 38.54 -5.98
CA ASP A 497 -12.93 39.37 -4.78
C ASP A 497 -12.95 38.51 -3.51
N GLY A 498 -13.83 37.49 -3.48
CA GLY A 498 -13.92 36.52 -2.39
C GLY A 498 -12.65 35.72 -2.19
N ILE A 499 -12.13 35.05 -3.24
CA ILE A 499 -10.91 34.24 -3.14
C ILE A 499 -9.66 35.09 -2.87
N GLY A 500 -9.60 36.30 -3.45
CA GLY A 500 -8.53 37.26 -3.18
C GLY A 500 -8.52 37.72 -1.72
N SER A 501 -9.70 38.02 -1.16
CA SER A 501 -9.86 38.35 0.26
C SER A 501 -9.41 37.21 1.17
N ILE A 502 -9.77 35.97 0.83
CA ILE A 502 -9.31 34.77 1.57
C ILE A 502 -7.78 34.69 1.55
N LEU A 503 -7.15 34.80 0.39
CA LEU A 503 -5.68 34.75 0.30
C LEU A 503 -5.01 35.85 1.13
N ASN A 504 -5.53 37.07 1.07
CA ASN A 504 -5.00 38.19 1.84
C ASN A 504 -5.03 37.91 3.34
N ILE A 505 -6.12 37.32 3.85
CA ILE A 505 -6.24 36.92 5.25
C ILE A 505 -5.29 35.76 5.58
N LEU A 506 -5.19 34.76 4.71
CA LEU A 506 -4.24 33.64 4.89
C LEU A 506 -2.79 34.14 4.97
N ASN A 507 -2.41 35.10 4.13
CA ASN A 507 -1.07 35.71 4.16
C ASN A 507 -0.73 36.32 5.53
N GLY A 508 -1.72 36.88 6.23
CA GLY A 508 -1.54 37.37 7.61
C GLY A 508 -1.09 36.25 8.56
N GLY A 509 -1.63 35.05 8.41
CA GLY A 509 -1.18 33.86 9.13
C GLY A 509 0.18 33.35 8.65
N SER A 510 0.37 33.22 7.34
CA SER A 510 1.62 32.72 6.74
C SER A 510 2.84 33.55 7.11
N TYR A 511 2.73 34.88 7.10
CA TYR A 511 3.88 35.78 7.30
C TYR A 511 4.18 36.09 8.77
N THR A 512 3.27 35.75 9.68
CA THR A 512 3.45 35.98 11.12
C THR A 512 3.84 34.73 11.90
N THR A 513 3.99 33.58 11.22
CA THR A 513 4.37 32.30 11.83
C THR A 513 5.46 31.61 11.00
N PRO A 514 6.39 30.87 11.62
CA PRO A 514 7.48 30.20 10.91
C PRO A 514 7.01 29.24 9.80
N ASP A 515 7.77 29.18 8.70
CA ASP A 515 7.45 28.34 7.53
C ASP A 515 7.32 26.85 7.88
N ASN A 516 8.13 26.35 8.81
CA ASN A 516 8.13 24.94 9.25
C ASN A 516 6.97 24.56 10.19
N GLN A 517 6.09 25.50 10.53
CA GLN A 517 4.89 25.26 11.33
C GLN A 517 3.65 25.13 10.44
N LEU A 518 2.67 24.35 10.91
CA LEU A 518 1.37 24.26 10.26
C LEU A 518 0.73 25.65 10.10
N HIS A 519 -0.03 25.86 9.03
CA HIS A 519 -0.69 27.14 8.79
C HIS A 519 -1.72 27.45 9.91
N PRO A 520 -1.67 28.62 10.58
CA PRO A 520 -2.48 28.92 11.76
C PRO A 520 -3.99 29.04 11.48
N HIS A 521 -4.37 29.18 10.22
CA HIS A 521 -5.78 29.30 9.80
C HIS A 521 -6.33 28.01 9.16
N TYR A 522 -5.53 26.93 9.08
CA TYR A 522 -5.97 25.69 8.44
C TYR A 522 -7.21 25.09 9.10
N GLU A 523 -7.19 24.91 10.43
CA GLU A 523 -8.29 24.24 11.14
C GLU A 523 -9.60 25.02 11.00
N THR A 524 -9.56 26.35 11.11
CA THR A 524 -10.74 27.20 10.90
C THR A 524 -11.27 27.12 9.47
N MET A 525 -10.38 27.11 8.47
CA MET A 525 -10.77 26.95 7.07
C MET A 525 -11.38 25.56 6.80
N ASN A 526 -10.80 24.51 7.36
CA ASN A 526 -11.28 23.14 7.20
C ASN A 526 -12.63 22.92 7.89
N ALA A 527 -12.82 23.47 9.10
CA ALA A 527 -14.06 23.34 9.86
C ALA A 527 -15.30 23.94 9.17
N CYS A 528 -15.12 24.89 8.25
CA CYS A 528 -16.20 25.47 7.46
C CYS A 528 -16.28 24.89 6.03
N GLY A 529 -15.62 23.76 5.74
CA GLY A 529 -15.61 23.14 4.42
C GLY A 529 -14.83 23.94 3.36
N GLY A 530 -14.03 24.92 3.78
CA GLY A 530 -13.42 25.88 2.87
C GLY A 530 -12.40 25.27 1.91
N ILE A 531 -11.72 24.18 2.30
CA ILE A 531 -10.78 23.46 1.42
C ILE A 531 -11.52 22.93 0.18
N GLU A 532 -12.66 22.27 0.38
CA GLU A 532 -13.46 21.71 -0.72
C GLU A 532 -14.04 22.81 -1.62
N MET A 533 -14.47 23.93 -1.03
CA MET A 533 -15.01 25.06 -1.79
C MET A 533 -13.94 25.76 -2.63
N ILE A 534 -12.73 25.95 -2.10
CA ILE A 534 -11.59 26.49 -2.86
C ILE A 534 -11.20 25.53 -3.98
N MET A 535 -11.17 24.22 -3.71
CA MET A 535 -10.89 23.20 -4.74
C MET A 535 -11.97 23.16 -5.83
N LYS A 536 -13.24 23.33 -5.46
CA LYS A 536 -14.35 23.45 -6.41
C LYS A 536 -14.15 24.65 -7.34
N LEU A 537 -13.79 25.82 -6.80
CA LEU A 537 -13.50 27.02 -7.61
C LEU A 537 -12.29 26.80 -8.53
N PHE A 538 -11.21 26.23 -8.01
CA PHE A 538 -10.01 25.89 -8.79
C PHE A 538 -10.35 25.01 -10.01
N ARG A 539 -11.13 23.95 -9.79
CA ARG A 539 -11.56 23.01 -10.84
C ARG A 539 -12.56 23.63 -11.81
N LYS A 540 -13.43 24.53 -11.34
CA LYS A 540 -14.39 25.27 -12.17
C LYS A 540 -13.68 26.15 -13.20
N ASN A 541 -12.47 26.66 -12.88
CA ASN A 541 -11.60 27.40 -13.80
C ASN A 541 -12.33 28.54 -14.54
N ILE A 542 -13.10 29.34 -13.80
CA ILE A 542 -13.93 30.42 -14.38
C ILE A 542 -13.10 31.58 -14.92
N ASP A 543 -11.92 31.80 -14.33
CA ASP A 543 -10.98 32.86 -14.70
C ASP A 543 -9.57 32.54 -14.22
N LYS A 544 -8.55 33.05 -14.93
CA LYS A 544 -7.13 32.82 -14.63
C LYS A 544 -6.74 33.27 -13.23
N TYR A 545 -7.18 34.46 -12.81
CA TYR A 545 -6.89 34.98 -11.47
C TYR A 545 -7.51 34.07 -10.42
N SER A 546 -8.80 33.75 -10.53
CA SER A 546 -9.48 32.90 -9.55
C SER A 546 -8.81 31.53 -9.39
N LYS A 547 -8.33 30.93 -10.48
CA LYS A 547 -7.65 29.64 -10.46
C LYS A 547 -6.26 29.72 -9.84
N ASN A 548 -5.47 30.73 -10.21
CA ASN A 548 -4.15 31.00 -9.62
C ASN A 548 -4.26 31.17 -8.11
N VAL A 549 -5.15 32.07 -7.68
CA VAL A 549 -5.35 32.38 -6.26
C VAL A 549 -5.85 31.16 -5.50
N SER A 550 -6.76 30.37 -6.08
CA SER A 550 -7.24 29.13 -5.44
C SER A 550 -6.09 28.13 -5.19
N ALA A 551 -5.22 27.92 -6.17
CA ALA A 551 -4.06 27.04 -6.00
C ALA A 551 -3.08 27.56 -4.94
N ILE A 552 -2.82 28.86 -4.94
CA ILE A 552 -1.97 29.52 -3.93
C ILE A 552 -2.58 29.38 -2.53
N CYS A 553 -3.89 29.59 -2.38
CA CYS A 553 -4.60 29.40 -1.10
C CYS A 553 -4.40 27.98 -0.57
N ILE A 554 -4.59 26.96 -1.40
CA ILE A 554 -4.37 25.56 -0.99
C ILE A 554 -2.91 25.33 -0.59
N GLY A 555 -1.95 25.82 -1.38
CA GLY A 555 -0.53 25.69 -1.04
C GLY A 555 -0.15 26.38 0.28
N HIS A 556 -0.75 27.54 0.59
CA HIS A 556 -0.57 28.23 1.87
C HIS A 556 -1.20 27.46 3.03
N LEU A 557 -2.44 26.96 2.85
CA LEU A 557 -3.16 26.21 3.88
C LEU A 557 -2.42 24.91 4.25
N PHE A 558 -1.89 24.19 3.27
CA PHE A 558 -1.13 22.95 3.48
C PHE A 558 0.35 23.17 3.80
N ARG A 559 0.73 24.37 4.24
CA ARG A 559 2.09 24.64 4.75
C ARG A 559 2.48 23.62 5.83
N ALA A 560 3.63 22.97 5.65
CA ALA A 560 4.16 21.92 6.51
C ALA A 560 3.19 20.73 6.79
N ARG A 561 2.09 20.63 6.03
CA ARG A 561 1.05 19.60 6.20
C ARG A 561 1.01 18.72 4.96
N GLU A 562 0.91 17.40 5.17
CA GLU A 562 0.71 16.46 4.07
C GLU A 562 -0.66 16.68 3.39
N ILE A 563 -0.68 16.61 2.06
CA ILE A 563 -1.92 16.55 1.29
C ILE A 563 -2.29 15.08 1.07
N ASN A 564 -3.24 14.57 1.84
CA ASN A 564 -3.65 13.16 1.77
C ASN A 564 -4.47 12.81 0.51
N ASP A 565 -5.20 13.79 -0.03
CA ASP A 565 -5.95 13.61 -1.28
C ASP A 565 -4.96 13.63 -2.47
N LYS A 566 -4.66 12.44 -2.99
CA LYS A 566 -3.73 12.24 -4.11
C LYS A 566 -4.13 13.02 -5.37
N GLN A 567 -5.42 13.18 -5.64
CA GLN A 567 -5.89 13.90 -6.83
C GLN A 567 -5.66 15.40 -6.65
N MET A 568 -6.06 15.95 -5.49
CA MET A 568 -5.77 17.35 -5.15
C MET A 568 -4.26 17.63 -5.15
N PHE A 569 -3.47 16.69 -4.63
CA PHE A 569 -2.01 16.78 -4.58
C PHE A 569 -1.40 16.97 -5.98
N VAL A 570 -1.75 16.10 -6.92
CA VAL A 570 -1.27 16.15 -8.32
C VAL A 570 -1.74 17.44 -9.02
N GLU A 571 -3.02 17.79 -8.87
CA GLU A 571 -3.62 18.97 -9.50
C GLU A 571 -2.96 20.27 -9.03
N ILE A 572 -2.79 20.43 -7.72
CA ILE A 572 -2.30 21.68 -7.12
C ILE A 572 -0.80 21.82 -7.30
N ILE A 573 0.00 20.79 -7.01
CA ILE A 573 1.45 20.85 -7.20
C ILE A 573 1.79 21.01 -8.67
N GLY A 574 1.16 20.24 -9.55
CA GLY A 574 1.34 20.35 -10.99
C GLY A 574 1.06 21.76 -11.49
N TYR A 575 -0.06 22.36 -11.05
CA TYR A 575 -0.41 23.72 -11.47
C TYR A 575 0.54 24.78 -10.89
N LEU A 576 0.87 24.72 -9.59
CA LEU A 576 1.80 25.66 -8.96
C LEU A 576 3.18 25.64 -9.62
N LYS A 577 3.69 24.45 -10.02
CA LYS A 577 4.93 24.32 -10.80
C LYS A 577 4.88 25.10 -12.12
N THR A 578 3.72 25.20 -12.77
CA THR A 578 3.59 26.02 -14.00
C THR A 578 3.65 27.52 -13.73
N LEU A 579 3.18 27.96 -12.55
CA LEU A 579 3.08 29.38 -12.19
C LEU A 579 4.43 30.01 -11.80
N VAL A 580 5.46 29.22 -11.49
CA VAL A 580 6.78 29.76 -11.12
C VAL A 580 7.48 30.52 -12.25
N ASN A 581 7.03 30.28 -13.49
CA ASN A 581 7.53 30.92 -14.71
C ASN A 581 6.55 31.95 -15.28
N GLU A 582 5.49 32.31 -14.56
CA GLU A 582 4.58 33.34 -15.02
C GLU A 582 5.25 34.71 -15.17
N SER A 583 4.76 35.45 -16.16
CA SER A 583 5.09 36.85 -16.45
C SER A 583 4.65 37.80 -15.34
N GLU A 584 3.48 37.55 -14.75
CA GLU A 584 2.94 38.36 -13.67
C GLU A 584 3.72 38.10 -12.37
N LEU A 585 4.44 39.12 -11.89
CA LEU A 585 5.33 39.01 -10.74
C LEU A 585 4.61 38.54 -9.47
N TRP A 586 3.40 39.04 -9.22
CA TRP A 586 2.65 38.69 -8.01
C TRP A 586 2.30 37.19 -7.99
N THR A 587 1.74 36.66 -9.09
CA THR A 587 1.43 35.22 -9.22
C THR A 587 2.70 34.36 -9.12
N LYS A 588 3.78 34.80 -9.76
CA LYS A 588 5.08 34.10 -9.70
C LYS A 588 5.62 34.02 -8.27
N LEU A 589 5.63 35.12 -7.52
CA LEU A 589 6.17 35.12 -6.16
C LEU A 589 5.31 34.30 -5.20
N ASN A 590 3.98 34.41 -5.29
CA ASN A 590 3.08 33.66 -4.41
C ASN A 590 3.09 32.15 -4.72
N SER A 591 3.18 31.74 -5.99
CA SER A 591 3.31 30.32 -6.34
C SER A 591 4.62 29.69 -5.84
N LYS A 592 5.73 30.44 -5.90
CA LYS A 592 7.00 30.04 -5.29
C LYS A 592 6.86 29.85 -3.77
N CYS A 593 6.25 30.83 -3.10
CA CYS A 593 5.99 30.74 -1.65
C CYS A 593 5.12 29.51 -1.32
N ALA A 594 4.05 29.27 -2.08
CA ALA A 594 3.17 28.12 -1.90
C ALA A 594 3.93 26.78 -2.04
N LEU A 595 4.79 26.63 -3.05
CA LEU A 595 5.63 25.44 -3.20
C LEU A 595 6.63 25.28 -2.04
N ARG A 596 7.26 26.36 -1.59
CA ARG A 596 8.17 26.35 -0.44
C ARG A 596 7.45 25.92 0.84
N TYR A 597 6.23 26.39 1.04
CA TYR A 597 5.38 26.02 2.17
C TYR A 597 4.97 24.55 2.15
N LEU A 598 4.56 24.03 0.99
CA LEU A 598 4.24 22.62 0.84
C LEU A 598 5.47 21.74 1.10
N ALA A 599 6.65 22.13 0.60
CA ALA A 599 7.91 21.40 0.74
C ALA A 599 8.50 21.40 2.17
N GLN A 600 7.86 22.05 3.14
CA GLN A 600 8.22 21.90 4.56
C GLN A 600 7.81 20.53 5.10
N ASN A 601 6.86 19.85 4.45
CA ASN A 601 6.56 18.44 4.70
C ASN A 601 7.40 17.54 3.78
N GLY A 602 7.97 16.47 4.34
CA GLY A 602 8.88 15.58 3.58
C GLY A 602 8.24 14.84 2.42
N ILE A 603 6.96 14.41 2.55
CA ILE A 603 6.23 13.70 1.49
C ILE A 603 5.92 14.66 0.35
N ASN A 604 5.40 15.85 0.68
CA ASN A 604 5.17 16.90 -0.31
C ASN A 604 6.46 17.32 -1.02
N ARG A 605 7.57 17.45 -0.28
CA ARG A 605 8.88 17.81 -0.86
C ARG A 605 9.33 16.80 -1.91
N ALA A 606 9.31 15.51 -1.58
CA ALA A 606 9.75 14.45 -2.49
C ALA A 606 8.96 14.48 -3.81
N GLU A 607 7.66 14.78 -3.76
CA GLU A 607 6.85 14.94 -4.97
C GLU A 607 7.15 16.25 -5.71
N ILE A 608 7.33 17.36 -5.00
CA ILE A 608 7.67 18.63 -5.67
C ILE A 608 9.01 18.47 -6.41
N GLU A 609 9.97 17.76 -5.85
CA GLU A 609 11.26 17.47 -6.48
C GLU A 609 11.18 16.38 -7.58
N SER A 610 10.06 15.66 -7.68
CA SER A 610 9.82 14.69 -8.75
C SER A 610 9.91 15.37 -10.12
N GLY A 611 10.57 14.70 -11.07
CA GLY A 611 10.82 15.25 -12.41
C GLY A 611 11.92 16.31 -12.48
N TYR A 612 12.88 16.31 -11.53
CA TYR A 612 14.01 17.25 -11.47
C TYR A 612 13.62 18.71 -11.25
N PHE A 613 12.42 18.98 -10.74
CA PHE A 613 11.99 20.32 -10.42
C PHE A 613 12.70 20.82 -9.15
N VAL A 614 13.38 21.96 -9.25
CA VAL A 614 14.06 22.57 -8.11
C VAL A 614 13.08 23.48 -7.38
N ILE A 615 12.87 23.25 -6.08
CA ILE A 615 12.04 24.11 -5.24
C ILE A 615 12.62 25.52 -5.28
N PRO A 616 11.83 26.54 -5.68
CA PRO A 616 12.31 27.91 -5.74
C PRO A 616 12.74 28.45 -4.38
N ASP A 617 13.83 29.23 -4.36
CA ASP A 617 14.30 29.98 -3.18
C ASP A 617 13.23 30.95 -2.62
#